data_AF-A0A2C6KG75-F1
#
_entry.id   AF-A0A2C6KG75-F1
#
_cell.length_a   1.000
_cell.length_b   1.000
_cell.length_c   1.000
_cell.angle_alpha   90.00
_cell.angle_beta   90.00
_cell.angle_gamma   90.00
#
_symmetry.space_group_name_H-M   'P 1'
#
loop_
_entity.id
_entity.type
_entity.pdbx_description
1 polymer ?
#
loop_
_entity_poly.entity_id
_entity_poly.type
_entity_poly.pdbx_seq_one_letter_code
_entity_poly.pdbx_strand_id
1 'polypeptide(L)'
;LSDGTVIASGFLFRNEFHLNPLGSADLFNPCGGRPASITPFNVDRLFDEKGTPRFKYIVEGANVFITDEARRILEERGVILFKDASTNKGGVTSSSHEVLAALAMSDEEFAEHMQVQPGKNPPAFYQVYVQQVMERIRENARLEFNALWDESIRTGKPRCDLTDVLSAKILRLKRDIRESDSLWQDNELVTRVLTLALPHVLMPGLVSIQTLRKRVPESYLQAIFQSYLASRFYYSQRFTDEDLSMFAFFDYVRHLKGSSTSSLSSAP
;
A
#
# COMPACT_ATOMS: atom_id res chain seq x y z
N LEU A 1 -9.02 -1.50 -39.28
CA LEU A 1 -7.77 -1.98 -38.66
C LEU A 1 -6.87 -2.51 -39.78
N SER A 2 -5.62 -2.89 -39.51
CA SER A 2 -4.67 -3.30 -40.55
C SER A 2 -5.09 -4.55 -41.34
N ASP A 3 -6.03 -5.31 -40.80
CA ASP A 3 -6.69 -6.49 -41.38
C ASP A 3 -7.93 -6.15 -42.24
N GLY A 4 -8.29 -4.87 -42.39
CA GLY A 4 -9.49 -4.42 -43.09
C GLY A 4 -10.76 -4.34 -42.23
N THR A 5 -10.72 -4.72 -40.95
CA THR A 5 -11.88 -4.65 -40.05
C THR A 5 -12.34 -3.19 -39.86
N VAL A 6 -13.61 -2.90 -40.16
CA VAL A 6 -14.19 -1.56 -40.01
C VAL A 6 -14.67 -1.35 -38.58
N ILE A 7 -14.19 -0.28 -37.93
CA ILE A 7 -14.61 0.10 -36.59
C ILE A 7 -15.72 1.14 -36.70
N ALA A 8 -16.95 0.75 -36.41
CA ALA A 8 -18.12 1.63 -36.48
C ALA A 8 -18.10 2.75 -35.43
N SER A 9 -17.48 2.53 -34.26
CA SER A 9 -17.37 3.52 -33.20
C SER A 9 -15.99 3.45 -32.54
N GLY A 10 -15.16 4.45 -32.80
CA GLY A 10 -13.86 4.58 -32.15
C GLY A 10 -13.97 4.73 -30.63
N PHE A 11 -15.07 5.28 -30.13
CA PHE A 11 -15.35 5.40 -28.71
C PHE A 11 -15.57 4.04 -28.04
N LEU A 12 -16.42 3.18 -28.62
CA LEU A 12 -16.64 1.83 -28.12
C LEU A 12 -15.35 1.00 -28.23
N PHE A 13 -14.67 1.09 -29.38
CA PHE A 13 -13.41 0.40 -29.60
C PHE A 13 -12.35 0.77 -28.57
N ARG A 14 -12.18 2.07 -28.25
CA ARG A 14 -11.30 2.53 -27.18
C ARG A 14 -11.70 1.95 -25.82
N ASN A 15 -12.99 1.99 -25.49
CA ASN A 15 -13.47 1.56 -24.17
C ASN A 15 -13.39 0.04 -23.96
N GLU A 16 -13.41 -0.75 -25.03
CA GLU A 16 -13.37 -2.22 -24.98
C GLU A 16 -12.07 -2.81 -25.54
N PHE A 17 -11.05 -1.98 -25.81
CA PHE A 17 -9.84 -2.44 -26.48
C PHE A 17 -9.14 -3.56 -25.69
N HIS A 18 -9.21 -3.54 -24.36
CA HIS A 18 -8.69 -4.61 -23.50
C HIS A 18 -9.36 -5.97 -23.73
N LEU A 19 -10.61 -5.99 -24.20
CA LEU A 19 -11.38 -7.19 -24.56
C LEU A 19 -11.23 -7.58 -26.04
N ASN A 20 -10.48 -6.80 -26.83
CA ASN A 20 -10.25 -7.09 -28.24
C ASN A 20 -9.01 -7.99 -28.39
N PRO A 21 -9.02 -9.04 -29.24
CA PRO A 21 -7.88 -9.95 -29.49
C PRO A 21 -6.53 -9.29 -29.78
N LEU A 22 -6.51 -8.05 -30.29
CA LEU A 22 -5.30 -7.26 -30.50
C LEU A 22 -4.64 -6.77 -29.20
N GLY A 23 -5.41 -6.57 -28.13
CA GLY A 23 -4.88 -6.11 -26.84
C GLY A 23 -4.34 -7.25 -25.97
N SER A 24 -3.16 -7.78 -26.27
CA SER A 24 -2.51 -8.88 -25.54
C SER A 24 -1.14 -8.45 -25.00
N ALA A 25 -0.76 -8.91 -23.82
CA ALA A 25 0.53 -8.61 -23.18
C ALA A 25 0.82 -9.58 -22.03
N ASP A 26 2.05 -9.64 -21.52
CA ASP A 26 2.32 -10.42 -20.30
C ASP A 26 1.67 -9.78 -19.06
N LEU A 27 1.69 -8.44 -18.97
CA LEU A 27 1.14 -7.67 -17.85
C LEU A 27 0.10 -6.66 -18.35
N PHE A 28 -1.06 -6.67 -17.72
CA PHE A 28 -2.08 -5.64 -17.88
C PHE A 28 -2.23 -4.83 -16.59
N ASN A 29 -2.03 -3.52 -16.71
CA ASN A 29 -2.19 -2.57 -15.61
C ASN A 29 -3.26 -1.54 -15.99
N PRO A 30 -4.55 -1.78 -15.67
CA PRO A 30 -5.59 -0.79 -15.93
C PRO A 30 -5.42 0.41 -15.00
N CYS A 31 -4.93 1.54 -15.52
CA CYS A 31 -4.73 2.80 -14.78
C CYS A 31 -5.81 3.86 -15.05
N GLY A 32 -6.94 3.47 -15.64
CA GLY A 32 -8.08 4.33 -15.90
C GLY A 32 -9.23 3.53 -16.50
N GLY A 33 -10.17 4.22 -17.15
CA GLY A 33 -11.35 3.59 -17.74
C GLY A 33 -12.56 3.63 -16.80
N ARG A 34 -13.62 2.92 -17.19
CA ARG A 34 -14.87 2.92 -16.43
C ARG A 34 -14.81 1.87 -15.33
N PRO A 35 -15.43 2.10 -14.16
CA PRO A 35 -15.68 1.04 -13.22
C PRO A 35 -16.42 -0.14 -13.89
N ALA A 36 -16.13 -1.36 -13.45
CA ALA A 36 -16.70 -2.59 -13.98
C ALA A 36 -16.53 -2.74 -15.51
N SER A 37 -15.37 -2.35 -16.05
CA SER A 37 -15.02 -2.56 -17.46
C SER A 37 -14.77 -4.05 -17.78
N ILE A 38 -14.37 -4.84 -16.78
CA ILE A 38 -14.31 -6.30 -16.85
C ILE A 38 -15.30 -6.86 -15.82
N THR A 39 -16.21 -7.70 -16.30
CA THR A 39 -17.32 -8.30 -15.55
C THR A 39 -17.45 -9.78 -15.88
N PRO A 40 -18.24 -10.58 -15.14
CA PRO A 40 -18.45 -12.00 -15.45
C PRO A 40 -19.02 -12.22 -16.86
N PHE A 41 -19.73 -11.23 -17.40
CA PHE A 41 -20.34 -11.29 -18.73
C PHE A 41 -19.34 -11.14 -19.88
N ASN A 42 -18.15 -10.59 -19.62
CA ASN A 42 -17.17 -10.30 -20.67
C ASN A 42 -15.75 -10.81 -20.38
N VAL A 43 -15.50 -11.34 -19.19
CA VAL A 43 -14.18 -11.84 -18.75
C VAL A 43 -13.64 -12.95 -19.66
N ASP A 44 -14.53 -13.76 -20.25
CA ASP A 44 -14.14 -14.80 -21.21
C ASP A 44 -13.40 -14.25 -22.43
N ARG A 45 -13.63 -12.98 -22.81
CA ARG A 45 -12.91 -12.31 -23.92
C ARG A 45 -11.44 -12.02 -23.62
N LEU A 46 -11.00 -12.23 -22.38
CA LEU A 46 -9.60 -12.12 -21.97
C LEU A 46 -8.81 -13.41 -22.17
N PHE A 47 -9.44 -14.46 -22.70
CA PHE A 47 -8.81 -15.73 -23.02
C PHE A 47 -8.82 -15.96 -24.53
N ASP A 48 -7.82 -16.67 -25.03
CA ASP A 48 -7.79 -17.12 -26.42
C ASP A 48 -8.67 -18.37 -26.63
N GLU A 49 -8.75 -18.85 -27.87
CA GLU A 49 -9.56 -20.03 -28.26
C GLU A 49 -9.14 -21.31 -27.53
N LYS A 50 -7.92 -21.37 -26.96
CA LYS A 50 -7.41 -22.50 -26.18
C LYS A 50 -7.63 -22.33 -24.68
N GLY A 51 -8.27 -21.23 -24.26
CA GLY A 51 -8.44 -20.87 -22.86
C GLY A 51 -7.17 -20.28 -22.22
N THR A 52 -6.16 -19.93 -23.01
CA THR A 52 -4.94 -19.29 -22.49
C THR A 52 -5.23 -17.83 -22.17
N PRO A 53 -4.86 -17.32 -20.98
CA PRO A 53 -5.06 -15.93 -20.65
C PRO A 53 -4.21 -15.03 -21.56
N ARG A 54 -4.83 -13.99 -22.11
CA ARG A 54 -4.17 -12.97 -22.93
C ARG A 54 -3.33 -12.00 -22.10
N PHE A 55 -3.54 -12.01 -20.78
CA PHE A 55 -2.75 -11.31 -19.77
C PHE A 55 -2.41 -12.28 -18.65
N LYS A 56 -1.13 -12.58 -18.47
CA LYS A 56 -0.67 -13.50 -17.41
C LYS A 56 -0.75 -12.84 -16.04
N TYR A 57 -0.44 -11.55 -15.99
CA TYR A 57 -0.46 -10.73 -14.79
C TYR A 57 -1.43 -9.57 -14.95
N ILE A 58 -2.22 -9.31 -13.91
CA ILE A 58 -3.07 -8.14 -13.81
C ILE A 58 -2.77 -7.43 -12.49
N VAL A 59 -2.44 -6.15 -12.56
CA VAL A 59 -2.21 -5.30 -11.39
C VAL A 59 -3.12 -4.09 -11.53
N GLU A 60 -4.20 -4.00 -10.77
CA GLU A 60 -5.20 -2.95 -10.97
C GLU A 60 -4.71 -1.60 -10.44
N GLY A 61 -4.48 -0.62 -11.33
CA GLY A 61 -4.17 0.76 -10.92
C GLY A 61 -5.41 1.62 -10.66
N ALA A 62 -6.51 1.35 -11.38
CA ALA A 62 -7.77 2.07 -11.30
C ALA A 62 -8.74 1.43 -10.31
N ASN A 63 -9.53 2.27 -9.66
CA ASN A 63 -10.55 1.82 -8.72
C ASN A 63 -11.64 1.02 -9.44
N VAL A 64 -11.86 -0.21 -8.97
CA VAL A 64 -12.98 -1.09 -9.35
C VAL A 64 -13.08 -1.29 -10.88
N PHE A 65 -11.94 -1.41 -11.57
CA PHE A 65 -11.95 -1.66 -13.03
C PHE A 65 -12.49 -3.07 -13.35
N ILE A 66 -12.13 -4.05 -12.51
CA ILE A 66 -12.60 -5.44 -12.59
C ILE A 66 -13.55 -5.70 -11.42
N THR A 67 -14.69 -6.34 -11.65
CA THR A 67 -15.61 -6.72 -10.57
C THR A 67 -15.06 -7.91 -9.75
N ASP A 68 -15.50 -8.05 -8.50
CA ASP A 68 -15.01 -9.12 -7.61
C ASP A 68 -15.20 -10.53 -8.18
N GLU A 69 -16.34 -10.80 -8.81
CA GLU A 69 -16.60 -12.10 -9.45
C GLU A 69 -15.70 -12.33 -10.66
N ALA A 70 -15.44 -11.29 -11.47
CA ALA A 70 -14.53 -11.41 -12.61
C ALA A 70 -13.07 -11.64 -12.15
N ARG A 71 -12.64 -11.05 -11.03
CA ARG A 71 -11.31 -11.32 -10.43
C ARG A 71 -11.15 -12.79 -10.07
N ARG A 72 -12.17 -13.41 -9.46
CA ARG A 72 -12.15 -14.84 -9.12
C ARG A 72 -12.04 -15.71 -10.36
N ILE A 73 -12.86 -15.45 -11.39
CA ILE A 73 -12.79 -16.18 -12.66
C ILE A 73 -11.39 -16.08 -13.29
N LEU A 74 -10.77 -14.90 -13.25
CA LEU A 74 -9.41 -14.70 -13.76
C LEU A 74 -8.38 -15.53 -12.97
N GLU A 75 -8.39 -15.47 -11.64
CA GLU A 75 -7.45 -16.22 -10.80
C GLU A 75 -7.66 -17.74 -10.89
N GLU A 76 -8.90 -18.22 -10.93
CA GLU A 76 -9.25 -19.64 -11.11
C GLU A 76 -8.72 -20.20 -12.44
N ARG A 77 -8.61 -19.33 -13.46
CA ARG A 77 -8.06 -19.68 -14.78
C ARG A 77 -6.57 -19.33 -14.93
N GLY A 78 -5.87 -19.15 -13.81
CA GLY A 78 -4.41 -19.06 -13.77
C GLY A 78 -3.85 -17.66 -14.02
N VAL A 79 -4.67 -16.61 -14.04
CA VAL A 79 -4.18 -15.22 -14.08
C VAL A 79 -3.71 -14.82 -12.69
N ILE A 80 -2.52 -14.25 -12.59
CA ILE A 80 -2.02 -13.68 -11.35
C ILE A 80 -2.55 -12.25 -11.21
N LEU A 81 -3.50 -12.04 -10.30
CA LEU A 81 -4.18 -10.76 -10.13
C LEU A 81 -3.88 -10.13 -8.77
N PHE A 82 -3.60 -8.83 -8.78
CA PHE A 82 -3.58 -7.98 -7.59
C PHE A 82 -4.61 -6.88 -7.71
N LYS A 83 -5.56 -6.87 -6.76
CA LYS A 83 -6.69 -5.95 -6.81
C LYS A 83 -6.32 -4.55 -6.38
N ASP A 84 -7.10 -3.59 -6.89
CA ASP A 84 -6.95 -2.15 -6.72
C ASP A 84 -6.76 -1.74 -5.25
N ALA A 85 -7.58 -2.30 -4.35
CA ALA A 85 -7.51 -1.99 -2.93
C ALA A 85 -6.16 -2.30 -2.28
N SER A 86 -5.28 -3.11 -2.91
CA SER A 86 -3.90 -3.33 -2.49
C SER A 86 -2.90 -2.42 -3.22
N THR A 87 -3.08 -2.27 -4.53
CA THR A 87 -2.07 -1.74 -5.47
C THR A 87 -2.11 -0.21 -5.64
N ASN A 88 -3.22 0.45 -5.32
CA ASN A 88 -3.39 1.91 -5.51
C ASN A 88 -3.08 2.77 -4.26
N LYS A 89 -2.52 2.19 -3.19
CA LYS A 89 -2.29 2.86 -1.89
C LYS A 89 -1.19 3.92 -1.89
N GLY A 90 -0.39 4.02 -2.97
CA GLY A 90 0.72 4.95 -3.08
C GLY A 90 0.28 6.42 -2.93
N GLY A 91 -0.82 6.81 -3.57
CA GLY A 91 -1.34 8.18 -3.52
C GLY A 91 -1.82 8.59 -2.13
N VAL A 92 -2.45 7.68 -1.39
CA VAL A 92 -2.86 7.92 0.01
C VAL A 92 -1.64 8.07 0.92
N THR A 93 -0.59 7.28 0.68
CA THR A 93 0.65 7.37 1.44
C THR A 93 1.35 8.70 1.20
N SER A 94 1.48 9.14 -0.06
CA SER A 94 2.14 10.41 -0.37
C SER A 94 1.38 11.62 0.19
N SER A 95 0.05 11.67 0.02
CA SER A 95 -0.75 12.79 0.53
C SER A 95 -0.78 12.85 2.06
N SER A 96 -0.77 11.70 2.74
CA SER A 96 -0.65 11.66 4.20
C SER A 96 0.67 12.27 4.68
N HIS A 97 1.78 12.00 3.98
CA HIS A 97 3.07 12.59 4.32
C HIS A 97 3.13 14.09 4.00
N GLU A 98 2.49 14.54 2.92
CA GLU A 98 2.36 15.97 2.62
C GLU A 98 1.64 16.73 3.73
N VAL A 99 0.50 16.21 4.21
CA VAL A 99 -0.23 16.79 5.34
C VAL A 99 0.59 16.74 6.62
N LEU A 100 1.30 15.64 6.89
CA LEU A 100 2.19 15.53 8.05
C LEU A 100 3.28 16.61 8.04
N ALA A 101 3.91 16.87 6.89
CA ALA A 101 4.95 17.90 6.78
C ALA A 101 4.38 19.29 7.13
N ALA A 102 3.20 19.61 6.61
CA ALA A 102 2.50 20.86 6.92
C ALA A 102 2.12 21.00 8.41
N LEU A 103 1.73 19.90 9.06
CA LEU A 103 1.38 19.90 10.49
C LEU A 103 2.62 19.94 11.41
N ALA A 104 3.74 19.40 10.97
CA ALA A 104 4.94 19.25 11.79
C ALA A 104 5.83 20.50 11.80
N MET A 105 5.70 21.37 10.81
CA MET A 105 6.54 22.57 10.61
C MET A 105 5.79 23.85 11.01
N SER A 106 6.52 24.90 11.39
CA SER A 106 5.98 26.26 11.37
C SER A 106 5.85 26.78 9.92
N ASP A 107 5.15 27.89 9.73
CA ASP A 107 5.01 28.51 8.41
C ASP A 107 6.38 28.90 7.81
N GLU A 108 7.30 29.39 8.64
CA GLU A 108 8.66 29.75 8.25
C GLU A 108 9.48 28.52 7.86
N GLU A 109 9.46 27.47 8.70
CA GLU A 109 10.13 26.20 8.43
C GLU A 109 9.59 25.55 7.13
N PHE A 110 8.28 25.58 6.91
CA PHE A 110 7.65 25.04 5.71
C PHE A 110 8.04 25.86 4.46
N ALA A 111 8.03 27.18 4.55
CA ALA A 111 8.47 28.06 3.46
C ALA A 111 9.94 27.84 3.08
N GLU A 112 10.80 27.57 4.05
CA GLU A 112 12.21 27.27 3.83
C GLU A 112 12.43 25.88 3.23
N HIS A 113 11.79 24.86 3.80
CA HIS A 113 12.15 23.46 3.54
C HIS A 113 11.28 22.76 2.49
N MET A 114 10.07 23.24 2.23
CA MET A 114 9.10 22.56 1.37
C MET A 114 8.69 23.37 0.14
N GLN A 115 8.80 24.70 0.16
CA GLN A 115 8.35 25.55 -0.95
C GLN A 115 9.45 25.78 -2.00
N VAL A 116 9.08 25.63 -3.27
CA VAL A 116 9.94 25.97 -4.41
C VAL A 116 9.83 27.47 -4.68
N GLN A 117 10.95 28.18 -4.58
CA GLN A 117 11.01 29.61 -4.90
C GLN A 117 11.10 29.82 -6.42
N PRO A 118 10.50 30.89 -6.98
CA PRO A 118 10.56 31.17 -8.41
C PRO A 118 11.98 31.18 -8.97
N GLY A 119 12.22 30.41 -10.04
CA GLY A 119 13.53 30.31 -10.68
C GLY A 119 14.59 29.53 -9.90
N LYS A 120 14.23 28.88 -8.78
CA LYS A 120 15.14 28.02 -8.00
C LYS A 120 14.73 26.55 -8.09
N ASN A 121 15.71 25.67 -7.87
CA ASN A 121 15.46 24.24 -7.68
C ASN A 121 14.71 23.99 -6.35
N PRO A 122 14.00 22.86 -6.21
CA PRO A 122 13.38 22.49 -4.95
C PRO A 122 14.41 22.44 -3.79
N PRO A 123 14.03 22.83 -2.55
CA PRO A 123 14.93 22.76 -1.41
C PRO A 123 15.54 21.37 -1.21
N ALA A 124 16.76 21.30 -0.68
CA ALA A 124 17.44 20.02 -0.44
C ALA A 124 16.62 19.13 0.52
N PHE A 125 16.02 19.73 1.55
CA PHE A 125 15.10 19.03 2.45
C PHE A 125 13.95 18.37 1.69
N TYR A 126 13.22 19.14 0.85
CA TYR A 126 12.10 18.63 0.06
C TYR A 126 12.49 17.42 -0.79
N GLN A 127 13.63 17.48 -1.46
CA GLN A 127 14.12 16.36 -2.30
C GLN A 127 14.36 15.09 -1.47
N VAL A 128 15.01 15.22 -0.33
CA VAL A 128 15.26 14.08 0.59
C VAL A 128 13.94 13.57 1.19
N TYR A 129 13.02 14.47 1.54
CA TYR A 129 11.71 14.12 2.07
C TYR A 129 10.90 13.30 1.06
N VAL A 130 10.80 13.77 -0.19
CA VAL A 130 10.12 13.06 -1.28
C VAL A 130 10.76 11.70 -1.54
N GLN A 131 12.09 11.61 -1.52
CA GLN A 131 12.79 10.33 -1.66
C GLN A 131 12.38 9.33 -0.58
N GLN A 132 12.35 9.74 0.69
CA GLN A 132 11.96 8.87 1.81
C GLN A 132 10.49 8.47 1.77
N VAL A 133 9.60 9.35 1.31
CA VAL A 133 8.19 9.01 1.08
C VAL A 133 8.07 7.95 -0.03
N MET A 134 8.81 8.10 -1.13
CA MET A 134 8.85 7.07 -2.18
C MET A 134 9.40 5.73 -1.67
N GLU A 135 10.44 5.76 -0.83
CA GLU A 135 10.98 4.55 -0.19
C GLU A 135 9.92 3.87 0.68
N ARG A 136 9.15 4.63 1.47
CA ARG A 136 8.03 4.09 2.26
C ARG A 136 6.95 3.49 1.37
N ILE A 137 6.58 4.13 0.26
CA ILE A 137 5.59 3.58 -0.69
C ILE A 137 6.08 2.23 -1.23
N ARG A 138 7.35 2.15 -1.67
CA ARG A 138 7.94 0.90 -2.18
C ARG A 138 8.02 -0.19 -1.12
N GLU A 139 8.38 0.18 0.10
CA GLU A 139 8.46 -0.75 1.23
C GLU A 139 7.09 -1.33 1.57
N ASN A 140 6.06 -0.48 1.72
CA ASN A 140 4.70 -0.92 1.99
C ASN A 140 4.17 -1.83 0.87
N ALA A 141 4.38 -1.44 -0.40
CA ALA A 141 3.97 -2.25 -1.55
C ALA A 141 4.67 -3.63 -1.54
N ARG A 142 5.97 -3.67 -1.25
CA ARG A 142 6.74 -4.94 -1.17
C ARG A 142 6.22 -5.85 -0.07
N LEU A 143 6.00 -5.30 1.12
CA LEU A 143 5.54 -6.10 2.27
C LEU A 143 4.13 -6.65 2.05
N GLU A 144 3.20 -5.84 1.55
CA GLU A 144 1.85 -6.33 1.27
C GLU A 144 1.84 -7.32 0.10
N PHE A 145 2.61 -7.06 -0.95
CA PHE A 145 2.79 -8.00 -2.06
C PHE A 145 3.27 -9.36 -1.55
N ASN A 146 4.35 -9.39 -0.77
CA ASN A 146 4.90 -10.65 -0.23
C ASN A 146 3.88 -11.37 0.65
N ALA A 147 3.20 -10.64 1.55
CA ALA A 147 2.18 -11.22 2.41
C ALA A 147 1.06 -11.90 1.58
N LEU A 148 0.51 -11.21 0.59
CA LEU A 148 -0.53 -11.76 -0.28
C LEU A 148 -0.02 -12.90 -1.16
N TRP A 149 1.20 -12.76 -1.69
CA TRP A 149 1.83 -13.73 -2.56
C TRP A 149 2.08 -15.07 -1.85
N ASP A 150 2.77 -15.00 -0.71
CA ASP A 150 3.13 -16.18 0.08
C ASP A 150 1.89 -16.86 0.63
N GLU A 151 0.90 -16.07 1.09
CA GLU A 151 -0.34 -16.62 1.63
C GLU A 151 -1.22 -17.26 0.56
N SER A 152 -1.25 -16.71 -0.66
CA SER A 152 -1.95 -17.32 -1.80
C SER A 152 -1.31 -18.65 -2.20
N ILE A 153 0.02 -18.72 -2.28
CA ILE A 153 0.73 -19.98 -2.54
C ILE A 153 0.42 -21.01 -1.47
N ARG A 154 0.47 -20.61 -0.20
CA ARG A 154 0.28 -21.51 0.94
C ARG A 154 -1.14 -22.05 1.04
N THR A 155 -2.14 -21.21 0.81
CA THR A 155 -3.56 -21.55 1.05
C THR A 155 -4.31 -21.96 -0.21
N GLY A 156 -3.77 -21.67 -1.39
CA GLY A 156 -4.46 -21.82 -2.66
C GLY A 156 -5.62 -20.84 -2.88
N LYS A 157 -5.85 -19.89 -1.96
CA LYS A 157 -6.94 -18.92 -2.08
C LYS A 157 -6.59 -17.81 -3.09
N PRO A 158 -7.61 -17.26 -3.80
CA PRO A 158 -7.44 -16.10 -4.66
C PRO A 158 -6.87 -14.89 -3.89
N ARG A 159 -5.90 -14.19 -4.49
CA ARG A 159 -5.28 -12.98 -3.92
C ARG A 159 -6.30 -11.86 -3.74
N CYS A 160 -7.30 -11.76 -4.62
CA CYS A 160 -8.38 -10.79 -4.47
C CYS A 160 -9.14 -10.99 -3.15
N ASP A 161 -9.44 -12.23 -2.77
CA ASP A 161 -10.13 -12.55 -1.52
C ASP A 161 -9.20 -12.36 -0.31
N LEU A 162 -7.93 -12.78 -0.44
CA LEU A 162 -6.92 -12.58 0.60
C LEU A 162 -6.68 -11.10 0.91
N THR A 163 -6.80 -10.22 -0.09
CA THR A 163 -6.69 -8.76 0.09
C THR A 163 -7.79 -8.25 1.02
N ASP A 164 -9.02 -8.75 0.90
CA ASP A 164 -10.13 -8.37 1.77
C ASP A 164 -9.94 -8.89 3.20
N VAL A 165 -9.51 -10.14 3.33
CA VAL A 165 -9.20 -10.75 4.63
C VAL A 165 -8.10 -9.96 5.35
N LEU A 166 -6.99 -9.67 4.67
CA LEU A 166 -5.87 -8.91 5.22
C LEU A 166 -6.31 -7.51 5.66
N SER A 167 -7.05 -6.81 4.79
CA SER A 167 -7.55 -5.46 5.07
C SER A 167 -8.49 -5.43 6.28
N ALA A 168 -9.42 -6.39 6.37
CA ALA A 168 -10.34 -6.52 7.50
C ALA A 168 -9.59 -6.80 8.81
N LYS A 169 -8.60 -7.69 8.79
CA LYS A 169 -7.76 -8.01 9.95
C LYS A 169 -6.93 -6.82 10.41
N ILE A 170 -6.30 -6.08 9.50
CA ILE A 170 -5.58 -4.82 9.81
C ILE A 170 -6.52 -3.80 10.43
N LEU A 171 -7.72 -3.59 9.85
CA LEU A 171 -8.68 -2.62 10.35
C LEU A 171 -9.17 -2.98 11.76
N ARG A 172 -9.44 -4.26 12.01
CA ARG A 172 -9.81 -4.77 13.34
C ARG A 172 -8.70 -4.49 14.36
N LEU A 173 -7.46 -4.89 14.06
CA LEU A 173 -6.34 -4.67 14.98
C LEU A 173 -6.06 -3.19 15.22
N LYS A 174 -6.23 -2.32 14.21
CA LYS A 174 -6.13 -0.86 14.41
C LYS A 174 -7.13 -0.35 15.44
N ARG A 175 -8.38 -0.83 15.40
CA ARG A 175 -9.40 -0.48 16.39
C ARG A 175 -9.01 -1.00 17.77
N ASP A 176 -8.61 -2.27 17.86
CA ASP A 176 -8.24 -2.90 19.13
C ASP A 176 -7.01 -2.19 19.76
N ILE A 177 -6.03 -1.73 18.96
CA ILE A 177 -4.91 -0.90 19.41
C ILE A 177 -5.39 0.48 19.92
N ARG A 178 -6.33 1.11 19.22
CA ARG A 178 -6.87 2.42 19.61
C ARG A 178 -7.61 2.38 20.94
N GLU A 179 -8.30 1.28 21.21
CA GLU A 179 -9.03 1.05 22.46
C GLU A 179 -8.08 0.68 23.62
N SER A 180 -6.81 0.41 23.33
CA SER A 180 -5.79 0.08 24.32
C SER A 180 -4.97 1.30 24.74
N ASP A 181 -5.29 1.86 25.91
CA ASP A 181 -4.54 2.98 26.48
C ASP A 181 -3.07 2.64 26.77
N SER A 182 -2.78 1.39 27.15
CA SER A 182 -1.45 0.98 27.59
C SER A 182 -0.40 1.04 26.48
N LEU A 183 -0.78 0.76 25.22
CA LEU A 183 0.15 0.82 24.09
C LEU A 183 0.53 2.25 23.73
N TRP A 184 -0.43 3.18 23.78
CA TRP A 184 -0.18 4.59 23.47
C TRP A 184 0.54 5.33 24.61
N GLN A 185 0.33 4.91 25.86
CA GLN A 185 1.02 5.50 27.01
C GLN A 185 2.47 5.03 27.15
N ASP A 186 2.87 3.94 26.48
CA ASP A 186 4.26 3.49 26.41
C ASP A 186 5.10 4.43 25.53
N ASN A 187 5.70 5.44 26.14
CA ASN A 187 6.47 6.47 25.44
C ASN A 187 7.66 5.91 24.64
N GLU A 188 8.28 4.83 25.11
CA GLU A 188 9.39 4.18 24.40
C GLU A 188 8.87 3.54 23.12
N LEU A 189 7.79 2.77 23.22
CA LEU A 189 7.15 2.12 22.08
C LEU A 189 6.64 3.16 21.07
N VAL A 190 5.92 4.19 21.53
CA VAL A 190 5.39 5.24 20.64
C VAL A 190 6.52 5.98 19.93
N THR A 191 7.58 6.35 20.65
CA THR A 191 8.73 7.03 20.03
C THR A 191 9.37 6.14 18.97
N ARG A 192 9.60 4.86 19.30
CA ARG A 192 10.19 3.89 18.36
C ARG A 192 9.33 3.71 17.12
N VAL A 193 8.03 3.51 17.30
CA VAL A 193 7.09 3.34 16.18
C VAL A 193 7.03 4.58 15.32
N LEU A 194 6.95 5.79 15.89
CA LEU A 194 6.93 7.03 15.10
C LEU A 194 8.25 7.26 14.36
N THR A 195 9.41 7.00 14.98
CA THR A 195 10.71 7.06 14.29
C THR A 195 10.78 6.08 13.12
N LEU A 196 10.25 4.87 13.29
CA LEU A 196 10.17 3.90 12.21
C LEU A 196 9.12 4.27 11.16
N ALA A 197 8.04 4.95 11.54
CA ALA A 197 6.91 5.22 10.66
C ALA A 197 7.12 6.48 9.80
N LEU A 198 7.89 7.46 10.27
CA LEU A 198 8.02 8.77 9.65
C LEU A 198 9.32 8.91 8.83
N PRO A 199 9.36 9.86 7.86
CA PRO A 199 10.61 10.21 7.19
C PRO A 199 11.64 10.72 8.20
N HIS A 200 12.82 10.10 8.24
CA HIS A 200 13.88 10.43 9.19
C HIS A 200 14.39 11.87 9.04
N VAL A 201 14.33 12.42 7.82
CA VAL A 201 14.71 13.83 7.58
C VAL A 201 13.76 14.80 8.29
N LEU A 202 12.49 14.43 8.44
CA LEU A 202 11.53 15.19 9.25
C LEU A 202 11.71 14.89 10.74
N MET A 203 11.63 13.62 11.13
CA MET A 203 11.75 13.19 12.53
C MET A 203 12.66 11.96 12.62
N PRO A 204 13.78 12.02 13.36
CA PRO A 204 14.18 13.09 14.28
C PRO A 204 14.95 14.25 13.62
N GLY A 205 15.12 14.27 12.29
CA GLY A 205 16.06 15.15 11.59
C GLY A 205 15.81 16.66 11.76
N LEU A 206 14.60 17.13 11.50
CA LEU A 206 14.22 18.53 11.62
C LEU A 206 13.50 18.82 12.95
N VAL A 207 12.56 17.95 13.33
CA VAL A 207 11.76 18.10 14.55
C VAL A 207 11.99 16.93 15.50
N SER A 208 12.16 17.26 16.79
CA SER A 208 12.20 16.27 17.87
C SER A 208 10.83 15.60 18.05
N ILE A 209 10.79 14.42 18.70
CA ILE A 209 9.53 13.78 19.07
C ILE A 209 8.66 14.69 19.96
N GLN A 210 9.28 15.47 20.85
CA GLN A 210 8.58 16.40 21.73
C GLN A 210 7.95 17.55 20.93
N THR A 211 8.68 18.09 19.94
CA THR A 211 8.16 19.13 19.04
C THR A 211 7.02 18.59 18.18
N LEU A 212 7.20 17.38 17.62
CA LEU A 212 6.19 16.72 16.81
C LEU A 212 4.88 16.53 17.59
N ARG A 213 4.95 16.01 18.83
CA ARG A 213 3.78 15.82 19.71
C ARG A 213 3.08 17.12 20.12
N LYS A 214 3.78 18.25 20.13
CA LYS A 214 3.19 19.55 20.43
C LYS A 214 2.48 20.16 19.22
N ARG A 215 3.00 19.94 18.00
CA ARG A 215 2.51 20.56 16.77
C ARG A 215 1.44 19.71 16.06
N VAL A 216 1.64 18.41 16.00
CA VAL A 216 0.75 17.48 15.27
C VAL A 216 -0.37 17.00 16.21
N PRO A 217 -1.65 17.03 15.78
CA PRO A 217 -2.75 16.52 16.58
C PRO A 217 -2.53 15.08 17.04
N GLU A 218 -2.84 14.81 18.31
CA GLU A 218 -2.64 13.50 18.93
C GLU A 218 -3.36 12.38 18.17
N SER A 219 -4.60 12.62 17.74
CA SER A 219 -5.38 11.67 16.95
C SER A 219 -4.71 11.30 15.62
N TYR A 220 -3.95 12.22 15.03
CA TYR A 220 -3.17 11.98 13.81
C TYR A 220 -1.97 11.09 14.10
N LEU A 221 -1.24 11.36 15.18
CA LEU A 221 -0.11 10.53 15.61
C LEU A 221 -0.55 9.12 16.02
N GLN A 222 -1.68 9.00 16.72
CA GLN A 222 -2.32 7.72 17.03
C GLN A 222 -2.69 6.96 15.76
N ALA A 223 -3.21 7.64 14.74
CA ALA A 223 -3.57 7.02 13.46
C ALA A 223 -2.34 6.46 12.72
N ILE A 224 -1.20 7.15 12.76
CA ILE A 224 0.07 6.66 12.21
C ILE A 224 0.54 5.45 13.01
N PHE A 225 0.57 5.57 14.35
CA PHE A 225 1.01 4.53 15.28
C PHE A 225 0.25 3.21 15.08
N GLN A 226 -1.09 3.26 15.15
CA GLN A 226 -1.94 2.08 15.01
C GLN A 226 -1.80 1.46 13.60
N SER A 227 -1.69 2.30 12.55
CA SER A 227 -1.61 1.81 11.17
C SER A 227 -0.27 1.12 10.91
N TYR A 228 0.82 1.69 11.42
CA TYR A 228 2.15 1.09 11.33
C TYR A 228 2.19 -0.26 12.05
N LEU A 229 1.78 -0.30 13.32
CA LEU A 229 1.81 -1.55 14.10
C LEU A 229 0.95 -2.65 13.47
N ALA A 230 -0.30 -2.34 13.14
CA ALA A 230 -1.23 -3.35 12.64
C ALA A 230 -0.81 -3.90 11.27
N SER A 231 -0.42 -3.03 10.33
CA SER A 231 -0.01 -3.47 9.00
C SER A 231 1.29 -4.29 9.05
N ARG A 232 2.32 -3.80 9.75
CA ARG A 232 3.61 -4.49 9.84
C ARG A 232 3.52 -5.81 10.59
N PHE A 233 2.66 -5.90 11.61
CA PHE A 233 2.31 -7.17 12.21
C PHE A 233 1.77 -8.12 11.14
N TYR A 234 0.63 -7.84 10.52
CA TYR A 234 0.02 -8.80 9.58
C TYR A 234 0.86 -9.10 8.34
N TYR A 235 1.66 -8.16 7.84
CA TYR A 235 2.59 -8.44 6.73
C TYR A 235 3.70 -9.43 7.09
N SER A 236 4.00 -9.58 8.39
CA SER A 236 5.01 -10.51 8.89
C SER A 236 4.45 -11.86 9.35
N GLN A 237 3.12 -12.04 9.28
CA GLN A 237 2.44 -13.22 9.80
C GLN A 237 1.73 -13.99 8.69
N ARG A 238 1.41 -15.26 8.98
CA ARG A 238 0.44 -16.05 8.21
C ARG A 238 -0.97 -15.57 8.57
N PHE A 239 -1.38 -14.47 7.97
CA PHE A 239 -2.54 -13.73 8.44
C PHE A 239 -3.86 -14.45 8.27
N THR A 240 -3.96 -15.58 7.55
CA THR A 240 -5.18 -16.40 7.50
C THR A 240 -5.23 -17.51 8.53
N ASP A 241 -4.15 -17.76 9.29
CA ASP A 241 -4.17 -18.75 10.37
C ASP A 241 -5.19 -18.30 11.44
N GLU A 242 -6.05 -19.23 11.84
CA GLU A 242 -7.08 -19.00 12.86
C GLU A 242 -6.45 -18.86 14.26
N ASP A 243 -5.33 -19.54 14.48
CA ASP A 243 -4.56 -19.53 15.73
C ASP A 243 -3.67 -18.29 15.91
N LEU A 244 -3.68 -17.34 14.94
CA LEU A 244 -2.92 -16.11 15.09
C LEU A 244 -3.48 -15.30 16.27
N SER A 245 -2.81 -15.46 17.41
CA SER A 245 -3.31 -15.04 18.71
C SER A 245 -2.85 -13.63 19.08
N MET A 246 -3.54 -13.06 20.07
CA MET A 246 -3.09 -11.83 20.73
C MET A 246 -1.67 -11.96 21.32
N PHE A 247 -1.25 -13.17 21.72
CA PHE A 247 0.12 -13.40 22.21
C PHE A 247 1.16 -13.13 21.12
N ALA A 248 0.91 -13.56 19.88
CA ALA A 248 1.82 -13.27 18.76
C ALA A 248 1.97 -11.75 18.52
N PHE A 249 0.87 -10.99 18.70
CA PHE A 249 0.93 -9.53 18.62
C PHE A 249 1.73 -8.92 19.77
N PHE A 250 1.54 -9.38 21.02
CA PHE A 250 2.34 -8.89 22.15
C PHE A 250 3.82 -9.23 22.01
N ASP A 251 4.15 -10.43 21.55
CA ASP A 251 5.53 -10.80 21.25
C ASP A 251 6.12 -9.90 20.16
N TYR A 252 5.37 -9.62 19.09
CA TYR A 252 5.78 -8.67 18.05
C TYR A 252 6.10 -7.29 18.63
N VAL A 253 5.21 -6.74 19.48
CA VAL A 253 5.43 -5.45 20.16
C VAL A 253 6.67 -5.50 21.06
N ARG A 254 6.88 -6.60 21.80
CA ARG A 254 8.06 -6.78 22.66
C ARG A 254 9.36 -6.80 21.86
N HIS A 255 9.40 -7.51 20.73
CA HIS A 255 10.56 -7.52 19.84
C HIS A 255 10.83 -6.13 19.27
N LEU A 256 9.79 -5.37 18.90
CA LEU A 256 9.94 -4.01 18.38
C LEU A 256 10.64 -3.08 19.39
N LYS A 257 10.38 -3.27 20.69
CA LYS A 257 11.09 -2.58 21.78
C LYS A 257 12.53 -3.08 21.97
N GLY A 258 12.73 -4.40 21.95
CA GLY A 258 14.02 -5.05 22.27
C GLY A 258 15.13 -4.95 21.20
N SER A 259 14.79 -4.64 19.94
CA SER A 259 15.74 -4.53 18.81
C SER A 259 16.70 -3.32 18.90
N SER A 260 16.99 -2.80 20.09
CA SER A 260 17.92 -1.71 20.38
C SER A 260 19.26 -2.20 20.97
N THR A 261 19.44 -3.51 21.21
CA THR A 261 20.64 -4.03 21.90
C THR A 261 21.65 -4.80 21.02
N SER A 262 21.39 -5.03 19.72
CA SER A 262 22.24 -5.90 18.90
C SER A 262 23.04 -5.26 17.76
N SER A 263 23.01 -3.93 17.57
CA SER A 263 23.73 -3.29 16.44
C SER A 263 24.84 -2.30 16.83
N LEU A 264 25.37 -2.38 18.06
CA LEU A 264 26.49 -1.53 18.53
C LEU A 264 27.65 -2.32 19.18
N SER A 265 27.79 -3.61 18.86
CA SER A 265 28.95 -4.41 19.29
C SER A 265 29.26 -5.49 18.27
N SER A 266 30.02 -5.14 17.24
CA SER A 266 31.12 -5.96 16.70
C SER A 266 31.52 -5.44 15.31
N ALA A 267 32.61 -4.69 15.27
CA ALA A 267 33.63 -4.88 14.26
C ALA A 267 34.99 -4.63 14.94
N PRO A 268 35.92 -5.60 14.88
CA PRO A 268 37.32 -5.37 15.26
C PRO A 268 38.03 -4.42 14.29
#